data_AF-A0A397G5C8-F1
#
_entry.id   AF-A0A397G5C8-F1
#
_cell.length_a   1.000
_cell.length_b   1.000
_cell.length_c   1.000
_cell.angle_alpha   90.00
_cell.angle_beta   90.00
_cell.angle_gamma   90.00
#
_symmetry.space_group_name_H-M   'P 1'
#
loop_
_entity.id
_entity.type
_entity.pdbx_description
1 polymer ?
#
loop_
_entity_poly.entity_id
_entity_poly.type
_entity_poly.pdbx_seq_one_letter_code
_entity_poly.pdbx_strand_id
1 'polypeptide(L)'
;MQSVQRQFGRFMKRSADESQVGILLKDFDETDKLLGRIIESTRAWRDAWSSILLHQERMLGEFDGIYAPIIGSSDSTTAKAAPTPEATLARTRRLREEYEELRKELAEEINAVDQRMIRPASQAKDYLTPLKKTIKKREDRKLDYERYQSRVDSYTKKTKRSDRDNAALAKAETDLARATE
;
A
#
# COMPACT_ATOMS: atom_id res chain seq x y z
N MET A 1 -25.44 18.13 -13.19
CA MET A 1 -25.22 17.66 -14.59
C MET A 1 -23.77 17.91 -15.02
N GLN A 2 -22.80 17.19 -14.47
CA GLN A 2 -21.36 17.30 -14.82
C GLN A 2 -20.75 15.97 -15.29
N SER A 3 -21.54 14.90 -15.34
CA SER A 3 -21.09 13.55 -15.73
C SER A 3 -21.17 13.27 -17.23
N VAL A 4 -21.93 14.07 -18.00
CA VAL A 4 -22.22 13.81 -19.42
C VAL A 4 -21.16 14.39 -20.36
N GLN A 5 -20.40 15.40 -19.94
CA GLN A 5 -19.32 15.99 -20.75
C GLN A 5 -18.12 15.05 -20.96
N ARG A 6 -18.01 13.94 -20.22
CA ARG A 6 -16.90 12.98 -20.32
C ARG A 6 -17.02 12.00 -21.51
N GLN A 7 -18.17 11.94 -22.20
CA GLN A 7 -18.39 10.97 -23.27
C GLN A 7 -18.04 11.47 -24.69
N PHE A 8 -17.89 12.77 -24.90
CA PHE A 8 -17.72 13.33 -26.25
C PHE A 8 -16.28 13.27 -26.81
N GLY A 9 -15.28 12.93 -25.99
CA GLY A 9 -13.90 12.68 -26.46
C GLY A 9 -13.69 11.31 -27.12
N ARG A 10 -14.74 10.47 -27.19
CA ARG A 10 -14.62 9.07 -27.64
C ARG A 10 -14.65 8.87 -29.16
N PHE A 11 -14.80 9.95 -29.95
CA PHE A 11 -14.96 9.90 -31.41
C PHE A 11 -13.80 10.50 -32.22
N MET A 12 -12.70 10.90 -31.58
CA MET A 12 -11.46 11.20 -32.31
C MET A 12 -10.76 9.90 -32.68
N LYS A 13 -10.18 9.83 -33.90
CA LYS A 13 -9.38 8.69 -34.37
C LYS A 13 -8.26 8.43 -33.36
N ARG A 14 -8.43 7.44 -32.48
CA ARG A 14 -7.36 6.94 -31.62
C ARG A 14 -6.24 6.46 -32.53
N SER A 15 -5.10 7.14 -32.52
CA SER A 15 -3.92 6.59 -33.18
C SER A 15 -3.52 5.30 -32.45
N ALA A 16 -2.85 4.38 -33.13
CA ALA A 16 -2.38 3.14 -32.52
C ALA A 16 -1.47 3.40 -31.29
N ASP A 17 -0.80 4.56 -31.25
CA ASP A 17 0.01 5.00 -30.11
C ASP A 17 -0.83 5.28 -28.86
N GLU A 18 -2.06 5.81 -28.99
CA GLU A 18 -2.89 6.11 -27.82
C GLU A 18 -3.34 4.86 -27.06
N SER A 19 -3.61 3.75 -27.77
CA SER A 19 -4.01 2.49 -27.13
C SER A 19 -2.83 1.82 -26.44
N GLN A 20 -1.65 1.81 -27.07
CA GLN A 20 -0.42 1.28 -26.48
C GLN A 20 -0.01 2.06 -25.23
N VAL A 21 -0.04 3.39 -25.29
CA VAL A 21 0.25 4.21 -24.11
C VAL A 21 -0.80 4.00 -23.02
N GLY A 22 -2.08 3.85 -23.38
CA GLY A 22 -3.14 3.54 -22.42
C GLY A 22 -2.90 2.22 -21.67
N ILE A 23 -2.38 1.19 -22.34
CA ILE A 23 -1.99 -0.08 -21.71
C ILE A 23 -0.83 0.13 -20.75
N LEU A 24 0.25 0.81 -21.20
CA LEU A 24 1.42 1.07 -20.34
C LEU A 24 1.07 1.86 -19.08
N LEU A 25 0.19 2.85 -19.18
CA LEU A 25 -0.28 3.63 -18.03
C LEU A 25 -1.08 2.77 -17.05
N LYS A 26 -1.90 1.85 -17.57
CA LYS A 26 -2.66 0.91 -16.76
C LYS A 26 -1.72 -0.07 -16.05
N ASP A 27 -0.78 -0.68 -16.78
CA ASP A 27 0.19 -1.63 -16.23
C ASP A 27 1.06 -0.97 -15.15
N PHE A 28 1.45 0.29 -15.34
CA PHE A 28 2.16 1.07 -14.33
C PHE A 28 1.35 1.22 -13.03
N ASP A 29 0.08 1.65 -13.15
CA ASP A 29 -0.79 1.87 -11.98
C ASP A 29 -1.09 0.54 -11.25
N GLU A 30 -1.32 -0.54 -12.00
CA GLU A 30 -1.52 -1.88 -11.45
C GLU A 30 -0.26 -2.37 -10.71
N THR A 31 0.92 -2.15 -11.29
CA THR A 31 2.21 -2.52 -10.68
C THR A 31 2.48 -1.69 -9.41
N ASP A 32 2.27 -0.38 -9.43
CA ASP A 32 2.47 0.51 -8.25
C ASP A 32 1.56 0.08 -7.08
N LYS A 33 0.30 -0.25 -7.38
CA LYS A 33 -0.69 -0.77 -6.42
C LYS A 33 -0.34 -2.17 -5.93
N LEU A 34 0.11 -3.05 -6.81
CA LEU A 34 0.49 -4.43 -6.45
C LEU A 34 1.70 -4.42 -5.50
N LEU A 35 2.74 -3.66 -5.83
CA LEU A 35 3.92 -3.50 -4.96
C LEU A 35 3.53 -2.92 -3.61
N GLY A 36 2.65 -1.90 -3.58
CA GLY A 36 2.12 -1.36 -2.33
C GLY A 36 1.42 -2.42 -1.47
N ARG A 37 0.53 -3.22 -2.09
CA ARG A 37 -0.18 -4.30 -1.41
C ARG A 37 0.76 -5.38 -0.89
N ILE A 38 1.79 -5.76 -1.65
CA ILE A 38 2.80 -6.73 -1.20
C ILE A 38 3.52 -6.20 0.04
N ILE A 39 4.01 -4.96 0.01
CA ILE A 39 4.71 -4.35 1.16
C ILE A 39 3.82 -4.36 2.41
N GLU A 40 2.58 -3.90 2.28
CA GLU A 40 1.63 -3.81 3.39
C GLU A 40 1.26 -5.19 3.94
N SER A 41 0.90 -6.12 3.05
CA SER A 41 0.46 -7.46 3.44
C SER A 41 1.59 -8.26 4.09
N THR A 42 2.82 -8.17 3.56
CA THR A 42 3.97 -8.87 4.13
C THR A 42 4.38 -8.27 5.48
N ARG A 43 4.30 -6.93 5.66
CA ARG A 43 4.51 -6.29 6.97
C ARG A 43 3.47 -6.74 8.00
N ALA A 44 2.20 -6.69 7.63
CA ALA A 44 1.11 -7.13 8.50
C ALA A 44 1.27 -8.61 8.90
N TRP A 45 1.64 -9.48 7.95
CA TRP A 45 1.94 -10.89 8.22
C TRP A 45 3.09 -11.05 9.20
N ARG A 46 4.21 -10.36 8.99
CA ARG A 46 5.39 -10.39 9.87
C ARG A 46 5.03 -9.96 11.29
N ASP A 47 4.32 -8.84 11.43
CA ASP A 47 3.94 -8.27 12.72
C ASP A 47 2.93 -9.17 13.45
N ALA A 48 1.99 -9.78 12.72
CA ALA A 48 1.04 -10.74 13.27
C ALA A 48 1.75 -11.98 13.84
N TRP A 49 2.71 -12.56 13.11
CA TRP A 49 3.47 -13.70 13.59
C TRP A 49 4.33 -13.38 14.82
N SER A 50 5.02 -12.23 14.80
CA SER A 50 5.75 -11.75 15.99
C SER A 50 4.82 -11.61 17.20
N SER A 51 3.61 -11.10 16.99
CA SER A 51 2.61 -10.99 18.06
C SER A 51 2.15 -12.36 18.58
N ILE A 52 1.88 -13.32 17.68
CA ILE A 52 1.49 -14.69 18.04
C ILE A 52 2.56 -15.35 18.91
N LEU A 53 3.83 -15.28 18.50
CA LEU A 53 4.93 -15.89 19.25
C LEU A 53 5.09 -15.25 20.63
N LEU A 54 4.97 -13.93 20.71
CA LEU A 54 4.99 -13.21 21.99
C LEU A 54 3.82 -13.60 22.89
N HIS A 55 2.62 -13.82 22.34
CA HIS A 55 1.46 -14.26 23.13
C HIS A 55 1.64 -15.69 23.63
N GLN A 56 2.20 -16.58 22.81
CA GLN A 56 2.48 -17.96 23.21
C GLN A 56 3.51 -18.02 24.35
N GLU A 57 4.61 -17.27 24.24
CA GLU A 57 5.61 -17.16 25.30
C GLU A 57 4.99 -16.64 26.61
N ARG A 58 4.20 -15.55 26.55
CA ARG A 58 3.52 -14.98 27.73
C ARG A 58 2.58 -15.98 28.38
N MET A 59 1.76 -16.66 27.59
CA MET A 59 0.82 -17.68 28.10
C MET A 59 1.54 -18.78 28.89
N LEU A 60 2.72 -19.22 28.41
CA LEU A 60 3.52 -20.23 29.12
C LEU A 60 4.25 -19.67 30.36
N GLY A 61 4.55 -18.38 30.37
CA GLY A 61 4.96 -17.66 31.58
C GLY A 61 3.86 -17.67 32.65
N GLU A 62 2.61 -17.40 32.25
CA GLU A 62 1.46 -17.48 33.16
C GLU A 62 1.22 -18.90 33.68
N PHE A 63 1.40 -19.93 32.84
CA PHE A 63 1.32 -21.31 33.31
C PHE A 63 2.38 -21.61 34.37
N ASP A 64 3.60 -21.09 34.26
CA ASP A 64 4.58 -21.22 35.34
C ASP A 64 4.09 -20.58 36.63
N GLY A 65 3.55 -19.37 36.53
CA GLY A 65 3.05 -18.63 37.68
C GLY A 65 1.90 -19.35 38.39
N ILE A 66 0.96 -19.92 37.63
CA ILE A 66 -0.18 -20.67 38.17
C ILE A 66 0.29 -21.95 38.89
N TYR A 67 1.26 -22.67 38.31
CA TYR A 67 1.74 -23.91 38.89
C TYR A 67 2.80 -23.72 39.99
N ALA A 68 3.41 -22.53 40.07
CA ALA A 68 4.43 -22.21 41.06
C ALA A 68 3.93 -22.40 42.50
N PRO A 69 4.80 -22.84 43.43
CA PRO A 69 4.44 -22.93 44.83
C PRO A 69 4.01 -21.57 45.40
N ILE A 70 2.91 -21.54 46.16
CA ILE A 70 2.44 -20.34 46.86
C ILE A 70 3.38 -20.08 48.05
N ILE A 71 4.23 -19.06 47.94
CA ILE A 71 5.15 -18.67 49.01
C ILE A 71 4.37 -17.82 50.04
N GLY A 72 4.41 -18.21 51.32
CA GLY A 72 3.86 -17.41 52.42
C GLY A 72 2.55 -17.90 53.06
N SER A 73 2.02 -19.08 52.72
CA SER A 73 0.78 -19.61 53.33
C SER A 73 0.96 -20.23 54.73
N SER A 74 1.93 -19.74 55.52
CA SER A 74 2.20 -20.26 56.87
C SER A 74 1.18 -19.82 57.93
N ASP A 75 0.26 -18.91 57.59
CA ASP A 75 -0.80 -18.47 58.51
C ASP A 75 -1.92 -19.52 58.61
N SER A 76 -2.05 -20.05 59.81
CA SER A 76 -2.71 -21.31 60.18
C SER A 76 -4.25 -21.28 60.19
N THR A 77 -4.90 -20.43 59.39
CA THR A 77 -6.37 -20.27 59.41
C THR A 77 -7.05 -20.57 58.07
N THR A 78 -6.30 -20.77 57.00
CA THR A 78 -6.85 -21.09 55.66
C THR A 78 -6.42 -22.50 55.23
N ALA A 79 -7.28 -23.22 54.51
CA ALA A 79 -7.00 -24.59 54.05
C ALA A 79 -5.62 -24.68 53.38
N LYS A 80 -4.78 -25.63 53.82
CA LYS A 80 -3.46 -25.87 53.24
C LYS A 80 -3.61 -26.20 51.76
N ALA A 81 -3.14 -25.31 50.88
CA ALA A 81 -3.10 -25.58 49.45
C ALA A 81 -2.24 -26.82 49.18
N ALA A 82 -2.76 -27.76 48.39
CA ALA A 82 -1.98 -28.91 47.98
C ALA A 82 -0.83 -28.45 47.06
N PRO A 83 0.42 -28.90 47.29
CA PRO A 83 1.54 -28.52 46.44
C PRO A 83 1.34 -29.09 45.03
N THR A 84 1.69 -28.31 44.01
CA THR A 84 1.72 -28.79 42.63
C THR A 84 2.69 -29.98 42.50
N PRO A 85 2.30 -31.09 41.86
CA PRO A 85 3.20 -32.22 41.66
C PRO A 85 4.47 -31.83 40.89
N GLU A 86 5.62 -32.36 41.31
CA GLU A 86 6.92 -32.07 40.70
C GLU A 86 6.96 -32.41 39.20
N ALA A 87 6.33 -33.52 38.80
CA ALA A 87 6.22 -33.91 37.39
C ALA A 87 5.47 -32.86 36.55
N THR A 88 4.46 -32.19 37.12
CA THR A 88 3.71 -31.13 36.44
C THR A 88 4.56 -29.86 36.33
N LEU A 89 5.25 -29.47 37.42
CA LEU A 89 6.21 -28.35 37.41
C LEU A 89 7.31 -28.53 36.36
N ALA A 90 7.91 -29.72 36.30
CA ALA A 90 8.95 -30.04 35.32
C ALA A 90 8.43 -29.97 33.87
N ARG A 91 7.21 -30.47 33.61
CA ARG A 91 6.58 -30.37 32.29
C ARG A 91 6.31 -28.93 31.87
N THR A 92 5.79 -28.10 32.78
CA THR A 92 5.50 -26.69 32.51
C THR A 92 6.76 -25.88 32.25
N ARG A 93 7.85 -26.13 33.00
CA ARG A 93 9.16 -25.50 32.75
C ARG A 93 9.73 -25.87 31.40
N ARG A 94 9.78 -27.17 31.09
CA ARG A 94 10.26 -27.65 29.81
C ARG A 94 9.46 -27.06 28.65
N LEU A 95 8.12 -27.04 28.75
CA LEU A 95 7.28 -26.46 27.70
C LEU A 95 7.59 -24.98 27.45
N ARG A 96 7.87 -24.21 28.49
CA ARG A 96 8.26 -22.80 28.36
C ARG A 96 9.62 -22.65 27.67
N GLU A 97 10.61 -23.42 28.10
CA GLU A 97 11.96 -23.39 27.52
C GLU A 97 11.92 -23.68 26.01
N GLU A 98 11.20 -24.73 25.61
CA GLU A 98 11.05 -25.12 24.20
C GLU A 98 10.35 -24.03 23.37
N TYR A 99 9.35 -23.34 23.94
CA TYR A 99 8.68 -22.22 23.26
C TYR A 99 9.51 -20.93 23.24
N GLU A 100 10.36 -20.71 24.24
CA GLU A 100 11.30 -19.58 24.25
C GLU A 100 12.36 -19.77 23.15
N GLU A 101 12.88 -20.99 23.01
CA GLU A 101 13.79 -21.38 21.92
C GLU A 101 13.10 -21.24 20.56
N LEU A 102 11.92 -21.84 20.39
CA LEU A 102 11.13 -21.74 19.16
C LEU A 102 10.86 -20.28 18.77
N ARG A 103 10.55 -19.41 19.75
CA ARG A 103 10.36 -17.99 19.49
C ARG A 103 11.63 -17.35 18.94
N LYS A 104 12.81 -17.64 19.51
CA LYS A 104 14.09 -17.07 19.06
C LYS A 104 14.37 -17.50 17.62
N GLU A 105 14.26 -18.79 17.32
CA GLU A 105 14.47 -19.32 15.98
C GLU A 105 13.51 -18.70 14.95
N LEU A 106 12.21 -18.69 15.25
CA LEU A 106 11.23 -18.14 14.33
C LEU A 106 11.32 -16.62 14.20
N ALA A 107 11.74 -15.89 15.25
CA ALA A 107 11.95 -14.46 15.16
C ALA A 107 13.04 -14.10 14.14
N GLU A 108 14.12 -14.90 14.05
CA GLU A 108 15.15 -14.71 13.04
C GLU A 108 14.59 -14.88 11.61
N GLU A 109 13.83 -15.94 11.36
CA GLU A 109 13.20 -16.19 10.06
C GLU A 109 12.16 -15.13 9.69
N ILE A 110 11.32 -14.70 10.65
CA ILE A 110 10.33 -13.63 10.46
C ILE A 110 11.04 -12.31 10.12
N ASN A 111 12.15 -11.99 10.79
CA ASN A 111 12.94 -10.80 10.49
C ASN A 111 13.65 -10.89 9.13
N ALA A 112 14.03 -12.09 8.68
CA ALA A 112 14.62 -12.29 7.36
C ALA A 112 13.66 -11.94 6.21
N VAL A 113 12.34 -12.04 6.42
CA VAL A 113 11.32 -11.62 5.45
C VAL A 113 11.41 -10.13 5.13
N ASP A 114 11.86 -9.31 6.07
CA ASP A 114 12.03 -7.87 5.84
C ASP A 114 13.08 -7.59 4.76
N GLN A 115 14.19 -8.31 4.80
CA GLN A 115 15.27 -8.21 3.80
C GLN A 115 14.94 -8.92 2.49
N ARG A 116 14.25 -10.06 2.55
CA ARG A 116 13.99 -10.91 1.37
C ARG A 116 12.77 -10.49 0.56
N MET A 117 11.79 -9.82 1.16
CA MET A 117 10.53 -9.46 0.49
C MET A 117 10.19 -7.98 0.57
N ILE A 118 10.13 -7.42 1.78
CA ILE A 118 9.62 -6.05 2.00
C ILE A 118 10.57 -5.01 1.38
N ARG A 119 11.88 -5.16 1.61
CA ARG A 119 12.90 -4.25 1.08
C ARG A 119 12.99 -4.29 -0.46
N PRO A 120 13.09 -5.46 -1.13
CA PRO A 120 13.07 -5.52 -2.59
C PRO A 120 11.80 -4.90 -3.20
N ALA A 121 10.62 -5.17 -2.63
CA ALA A 121 9.37 -4.59 -3.11
C ALA A 121 9.33 -3.06 -2.93
N SER A 122 9.87 -2.56 -1.81
CA SER A 122 9.99 -1.12 -1.55
C SER A 122 10.96 -0.45 -2.53
N GLN A 123 12.12 -1.05 -2.78
CA GLN A 123 13.09 -0.57 -3.78
C GLN A 123 12.49 -0.56 -5.19
N ALA A 124 11.76 -1.61 -5.58
CA ALA A 124 11.05 -1.65 -6.86
C ALA A 124 10.06 -0.48 -6.99
N LYS A 125 9.32 -0.17 -5.91
CA LYS A 125 8.40 0.97 -5.87
C LYS A 125 9.11 2.31 -5.96
N ASP A 126 10.28 2.44 -5.33
CA ASP A 126 11.09 3.65 -5.41
C ASP A 126 11.57 3.91 -6.85
N TYR A 127 11.97 2.87 -7.59
CA TYR A 127 12.32 2.97 -9.01
C TYR A 127 11.15 3.40 -9.90
N LEU A 128 9.90 3.17 -9.50
CA LEU A 128 8.71 3.66 -10.20
C LEU A 128 8.41 5.13 -9.94
N THR A 129 8.97 5.74 -8.88
CA THR A 129 8.66 7.12 -8.48
C THR A 129 9.00 8.17 -9.55
N PRO A 130 10.17 8.12 -10.23
CA PRO A 130 10.46 9.03 -11.33
C PRO A 130 9.46 8.87 -12.50
N LEU A 131 9.06 7.63 -12.81
CA LEU A 131 8.09 7.35 -13.87
C LEU A 131 6.73 7.97 -13.55
N LYS A 132 6.29 7.92 -12.29
CA LYS A 132 5.06 8.56 -11.81
C LYS A 132 5.04 10.06 -12.11
N LYS A 133 6.19 10.73 -11.92
CA LYS A 133 6.33 12.17 -12.23
C LYS A 133 6.22 12.43 -13.74
N THR A 134 6.84 11.59 -14.56
CA THR A 134 6.77 11.70 -16.02
C THR A 134 5.35 11.47 -16.53
N ILE A 135 4.66 10.45 -16.03
CA ILE A 135 3.26 10.16 -16.36
C ILE A 135 2.37 11.35 -15.98
N LYS A 136 2.54 11.91 -14.77
CA LYS A 136 1.79 13.10 -14.37
C LYS A 136 2.01 14.27 -15.32
N LYS A 137 3.27 14.58 -15.65
CA LYS A 137 3.59 15.66 -16.63
C LYS A 137 2.94 15.41 -17.99
N ARG A 138 2.87 14.15 -18.44
CA ARG A 138 2.18 13.78 -19.68
C ARG A 138 0.69 14.06 -19.58
N GLU A 139 0.03 13.62 -18.52
CA GLU A 139 -1.41 13.84 -18.32
C GLU A 139 -1.75 15.33 -18.20
N ASP A 140 -0.91 16.11 -17.51
CA ASP A 140 -1.06 17.57 -17.42
C ASP A 140 -0.98 18.23 -18.81
N ARG A 141 0.03 17.87 -19.63
CA ARG A 141 0.17 18.37 -21.02
C ARG A 141 -0.99 17.95 -21.90
N LYS A 142 -1.45 16.70 -21.78
CA LYS A 142 -2.59 16.18 -22.53
C LYS A 142 -3.87 16.96 -22.19
N LEU A 143 -4.10 17.23 -20.91
CA LEU A 143 -5.25 18.01 -20.45
C LEU A 143 -5.21 19.45 -20.97
N ASP A 144 -4.03 20.08 -20.95
CA ASP A 144 -3.85 21.42 -21.52
C ASP A 144 -4.14 21.42 -23.02
N TYR A 145 -3.60 20.46 -23.78
CA TYR A 145 -3.88 20.28 -25.21
C TYR A 145 -5.39 20.12 -25.47
N GLU A 146 -6.07 19.19 -24.78
CA GLU A 146 -7.50 18.96 -24.93
C GLU A 146 -8.32 20.22 -24.60
N ARG A 147 -7.91 20.97 -23.57
CA ARG A 147 -8.55 22.23 -23.17
C ARG A 147 -8.40 23.31 -24.24
N TYR A 148 -7.21 23.49 -24.81
CA TYR A 148 -6.97 24.48 -25.86
C TYR A 148 -7.66 24.09 -27.16
N GLN A 149 -7.61 22.82 -27.53
CA GLN A 149 -8.33 22.30 -28.70
C GLN A 149 -9.84 22.56 -28.56
N SER A 150 -10.42 22.26 -27.40
CA SER A 150 -11.84 22.52 -27.15
C SER A 150 -12.19 24.01 -27.24
N ARG A 151 -11.28 24.91 -26.85
CA ARG A 151 -11.48 26.37 -26.98
C ARG A 151 -11.46 26.79 -28.44
N VAL A 152 -10.46 26.37 -29.21
CA VAL A 152 -10.37 26.64 -30.65
C VAL A 152 -11.62 26.12 -31.36
N ASP A 153 -12.04 24.89 -31.09
CA ASP A 153 -13.26 24.31 -31.66
C ASP A 153 -14.51 25.13 -31.34
N SER A 154 -14.62 25.61 -30.09
CA SER A 154 -15.79 26.38 -29.64
C SER A 154 -15.92 27.74 -30.35
N TYR A 155 -14.80 28.45 -30.54
CA TYR A 155 -14.79 29.71 -31.28
C TYR A 155 -14.93 29.46 -32.79
N THR A 156 -14.36 28.37 -33.29
CA THR A 156 -14.43 28.00 -34.71
C THR A 156 -15.87 27.70 -35.14
N LYS A 157 -16.64 27.03 -34.29
CA LYS A 157 -18.04 26.67 -34.54
C LYS A 157 -19.02 27.85 -34.44
N LYS A 158 -18.61 29.03 -33.95
CA LYS A 158 -19.49 30.22 -33.92
C LYS A 158 -19.77 30.71 -35.34
N THR A 159 -21.05 30.75 -35.71
CA THR A 159 -21.54 31.19 -37.04
C THR A 159 -21.45 32.70 -37.24
N LYS A 160 -21.49 33.50 -36.17
CA LYS A 160 -21.20 34.94 -36.18
C LYS A 160 -20.13 35.24 -35.14
N ARG A 161 -18.99 35.78 -35.56
CA ARG A 161 -17.88 36.17 -34.67
C ARG A 161 -17.77 37.68 -34.61
N SER A 162 -17.65 38.21 -33.40
CA SER A 162 -17.26 39.60 -33.18
C SER A 162 -15.73 39.76 -33.28
N ASP A 163 -15.23 41.00 -33.38
CA ASP A 163 -13.78 41.27 -33.33
C ASP A 163 -13.15 40.76 -32.03
N ARG A 164 -13.90 40.82 -30.92
CA ARG A 164 -13.52 40.23 -29.64
C ARG A 164 -13.39 38.71 -29.71
N ASP A 165 -14.29 38.03 -30.41
CA ASP A 165 -14.21 36.58 -30.63
C ASP A 165 -13.02 36.20 -31.51
N ASN A 166 -12.72 37.01 -32.52
CA ASN A 166 -11.56 36.79 -33.40
C ASN A 166 -10.23 36.96 -32.63
N ALA A 167 -10.12 37.98 -31.78
CA ALA A 167 -8.96 38.16 -30.90
C ALA A 167 -8.82 37.00 -29.89
N ALA A 168 -9.94 36.50 -29.34
CA ALA A 168 -9.94 35.35 -28.44
C ALA A 168 -9.56 34.04 -29.14
N LEU A 169 -9.99 33.85 -30.40
CA LEU A 169 -9.62 32.71 -31.23
C LEU A 169 -8.11 32.70 -31.53
N ALA A 170 -7.55 33.82 -31.99
CA ALA A 170 -6.11 33.92 -32.28
C ALA A 170 -5.24 33.59 -31.06
N LYS A 171 -5.67 34.03 -29.86
CA LYS A 171 -5.02 33.65 -28.60
C LYS A 171 -5.14 32.15 -28.32
N ALA A 172 -6.33 31.56 -28.49
CA ALA A 172 -6.54 30.13 -28.28
C ALA A 172 -5.75 29.26 -29.27
N GLU A 173 -5.58 29.71 -30.52
CA GLU A 173 -4.74 29.05 -31.52
C GLU A 173 -3.26 29.12 -31.16
N THR A 174 -2.80 30.25 -30.63
CA THR A 174 -1.42 30.39 -30.12
C THR A 174 -1.16 29.46 -28.93
N ASP A 175 -2.11 29.40 -27.98
CA ASP A 175 -2.04 28.50 -26.83
C ASP A 175 -2.04 27.02 -27.27
N LEU A 176 -2.87 26.66 -28.27
CA LEU A 176 -2.92 25.32 -28.85
C LEU A 176 -1.60 24.96 -29.57
N ALA A 177 -1.04 25.88 -30.35
CA ALA A 177 0.23 25.69 -31.03
C ALA A 177 1.35 25.38 -30.02
N ARG A 178 1.43 26.16 -28.93
CA ARG A 178 2.39 25.92 -27.85
C ARG A 178 2.18 24.58 -27.13
N ALA A 179 0.94 24.13 -27.00
CA ALA A 179 0.63 22.84 -26.36
C ALA A 179 0.85 21.64 -27.29
N THR A 180 1.04 21.88 -28.58
CA THR A 180 1.33 20.86 -29.60
C THR A 180 2.83 20.62 -29.76
N GLU A 181 3.67 21.61 -29.42
CA GLU A 181 5.13 21.51 -29.31
C GLU A 181 5.60 20.76 -28.05
#